data_AF-A0A968IA82-F1
#
_entry.id   AF-A0A968IA82-F1
#
_cell.length_a   1.000
_cell.length_b   1.000
_cell.length_c   1.000
_cell.angle_alpha   90.00
_cell.angle_beta   90.00
_cell.angle_gamma   90.00
#
_symmetry.space_group_name_H-M   'P 1'
#
loop_
_entity.id
_entity.type
_entity.pdbx_description
1 polymer ?
#
loop_
_entity_poly.entity_id
_entity_poly.type
_entity_poly.pdbx_seq_one_letter_code
_entity_poly.pdbx_strand_id
1 'polypeptide(L)'
;MPLELRLLGAPAVLLDGEAVALATRKALALLAYLALEGVTPRGKLADVLWSDMSEDAARNNLRKELFRLRETPLRDALQVSATKLELSPEVSVDAVRFVHASAIRDESALSMYSGALLEGLELTGATGFEAWLEGKRSVITEARQKLLAARAARL
;
A
#
# COMPACT_ATOMS: atom_id res chain seq x y z
N MET A 1 16.40 -10.89 -1.29
CA MET A 1 15.92 -10.10 -2.43
C MET A 1 15.07 -8.97 -1.89
N PRO A 2 15.60 -7.76 -1.63
CA PRO A 2 14.79 -6.66 -1.10
C PRO A 2 13.60 -6.35 -2.02
N LEU A 3 12.39 -6.48 -1.47
CA LEU A 3 11.18 -5.99 -2.10
C LEU A 3 10.93 -4.55 -1.63
N GLU A 4 10.74 -3.64 -2.57
CA GLU A 4 10.34 -2.25 -2.31
C GLU A 4 8.95 -1.97 -2.89
N LEU A 5 8.10 -1.36 -2.08
CA LEU A 5 6.86 -0.73 -2.50
C LEU A 5 7.05 0.79 -2.50
N ARG A 6 6.92 1.39 -3.69
CA ARG A 6 6.83 2.84 -3.86
C ARG A 6 5.38 3.20 -3.97
N LEU A 7 4.87 3.91 -2.99
CA LEU A 7 3.47 4.27 -2.84
C LEU A 7 3.26 5.78 -2.83
N LEU A 8 4.30 6.59 -2.61
CA LEU A 8 4.19 8.04 -2.77
C LEU A 8 4.39 8.40 -4.24
N GLY A 9 3.39 9.05 -4.85
CA GLY A 9 3.30 9.25 -6.30
C GLY A 9 2.78 8.02 -7.04
N ALA A 10 3.17 7.88 -8.30
CA ALA A 10 2.76 6.76 -9.15
C ALA A 10 3.30 5.43 -8.57
N PRO A 11 2.43 4.48 -8.21
CA PRO A 11 2.86 3.34 -7.42
C PRO A 11 3.63 2.31 -8.23
N ALA A 12 4.66 1.73 -7.61
CA ALA A 12 5.51 0.71 -8.21
C ALA A 12 5.90 -0.38 -7.19
N VAL A 13 6.14 -1.59 -7.71
CA VAL A 13 6.70 -2.71 -6.96
C VAL A 13 8.05 -3.04 -7.57
N LEU A 14 9.10 -3.05 -6.75
CA LEU A 14 10.46 -3.33 -7.21
C LEU A 14 11.04 -4.51 -6.45
N LEU A 15 11.55 -5.51 -7.17
CA LEU A 15 12.30 -6.62 -6.60
C LEU A 15 13.75 -6.47 -7.03
N ASP A 16 14.66 -6.36 -6.05
CA ASP A 16 16.09 -6.14 -6.31
C ASP A 16 16.35 -4.89 -7.19
N GLY A 17 15.48 -3.87 -7.05
CA GLY A 17 15.55 -2.61 -7.80
C GLY A 17 14.87 -2.67 -9.19
N GLU A 18 14.42 -3.84 -9.64
CA GLU A 18 13.77 -4.03 -10.93
C GLU A 18 12.24 -4.00 -10.80
N ALA A 19 11.56 -3.33 -11.72
CA ALA A 19 10.11 -3.21 -11.68
C ALA A 19 9.41 -4.56 -11.91
N VAL A 20 8.54 -4.95 -10.99
CA VAL A 20 7.70 -6.15 -11.12
C VAL A 20 6.32 -5.77 -11.62
N ALA A 21 5.99 -6.24 -12.82
CA ALA A 21 4.65 -6.04 -13.38
C ALA A 21 3.61 -6.89 -12.62
N LEU A 22 2.57 -6.24 -12.14
CA LEU A 22 1.42 -6.91 -11.52
C LEU A 22 0.32 -7.12 -12.55
N ALA A 23 -0.30 -8.30 -12.52
CA ALA A 23 -1.38 -8.65 -13.44
C ALA A 23 -2.62 -7.74 -13.28
N THR A 24 -2.82 -7.14 -12.11
CA THR A 24 -3.99 -6.29 -11.85
C THR A 24 -3.65 -5.10 -10.95
N ARG A 25 -4.45 -4.03 -11.07
CA ARG A 25 -4.43 -2.90 -10.13
C ARG A 25 -4.90 -3.31 -8.72
N LYS A 26 -5.75 -4.35 -8.61
CA LYS A 26 -6.21 -4.90 -7.32
C LYS A 26 -5.08 -5.63 -6.58
N ALA A 27 -4.15 -6.26 -7.29
CA ALA A 27 -2.95 -6.83 -6.69
C ALA A 27 -2.06 -5.74 -6.07
N LEU A 28 -1.89 -4.60 -6.77
CA LEU A 28 -1.16 -3.45 -6.22
C LEU A 28 -1.86 -2.87 -4.99
N ALA A 29 -3.17 -2.68 -5.07
CA ALA A 29 -4.01 -2.20 -3.98
C ALA A 29 -3.94 -3.11 -2.75
N LEU A 30 -3.94 -4.44 -2.96
CA LEU A 30 -3.77 -5.43 -1.90
C LEU A 30 -2.44 -5.27 -1.18
N LEU A 31 -1.33 -5.17 -1.92
CA LEU A 31 0.00 -5.01 -1.34
C LEU A 31 0.09 -3.67 -0.57
N ALA A 32 -0.41 -2.58 -1.16
CA ALA A 32 -0.44 -1.28 -0.52
C ALA A 32 -1.28 -1.26 0.77
N TYR A 33 -2.43 -1.92 0.77
CA TYR A 33 -3.28 -2.03 1.95
C TYR A 33 -2.56 -2.76 3.08
N LEU A 34 -2.01 -3.94 2.80
CA LEU A 34 -1.26 -4.72 3.78
C LEU A 34 -0.01 -3.99 4.28
N ALA A 35 0.64 -3.20 3.44
CA ALA A 35 1.82 -2.42 3.80
C ALA A 35 1.51 -1.32 4.83
N LEU A 36 0.31 -0.74 4.76
CA LEU A 36 -0.08 0.40 5.59
C LEU A 36 -0.98 0.05 6.78
N GLU A 37 -1.67 -1.10 6.73
CA GLU A 37 -2.51 -1.60 7.82
C GLU A 37 -1.86 -2.77 8.59
N GLY A 38 -0.90 -3.46 7.96
CA GLY A 38 -0.31 -4.67 8.51
C GLY A 38 -1.25 -5.88 8.40
N VAL A 39 -1.21 -6.73 9.43
CA VAL A 39 -1.97 -7.99 9.49
C VAL A 39 -3.46 -7.73 9.29
N THR A 40 -4.02 -8.30 8.23
CA THR A 40 -5.43 -8.07 7.85
C THR A 40 -6.18 -9.39 7.69
N PRO A 41 -7.39 -9.54 8.25
CA PRO A 41 -8.27 -10.67 7.98
C PRO A 41 -8.63 -10.77 6.49
N ARG A 42 -8.66 -11.99 5.95
CA ARG A 42 -8.99 -12.22 4.53
C ARG A 42 -10.33 -11.63 4.13
N GLY A 43 -11.36 -11.82 4.96
CA GLY A 43 -12.70 -11.27 4.72
C GLY A 43 -12.67 -9.75 4.61
N LYS A 44 -12.05 -9.07 5.59
CA LYS A 44 -11.92 -7.61 5.59
C LYS A 44 -11.26 -7.08 4.31
N LEU A 45 -10.18 -7.71 3.88
CA LEU A 45 -9.49 -7.30 2.66
C LEU A 45 -10.34 -7.55 1.41
N ALA A 46 -11.10 -8.65 1.37
CA ALA A 46 -12.04 -8.91 0.30
C ALA A 46 -13.13 -7.82 0.24
N ASP A 47 -13.70 -7.47 1.38
CA ASP A 47 -14.76 -6.46 1.49
C ASP A 47 -14.27 -5.06 1.08
N VAL A 48 -13.03 -4.71 1.43
CA VAL A 48 -12.42 -3.42 1.04
C VAL A 48 -12.14 -3.37 -0.47
N LEU A 49 -11.58 -4.44 -1.04
CA LEU A 49 -11.16 -4.44 -2.43
C LEU A 49 -12.29 -4.77 -3.41
N TRP A 50 -13.39 -5.38 -2.99
CA TRP A 50 -14.53 -5.72 -3.85
C TRP A 50 -15.87 -5.34 -3.18
N SER A 51 -15.93 -4.12 -2.64
CA SER A 51 -17.03 -3.62 -1.82
C SER A 51 -18.40 -3.67 -2.48
N ASP A 52 -18.44 -3.58 -3.81
CA ASP A 52 -19.69 -3.54 -4.57
C ASP A 52 -20.16 -4.95 -5.01
N MET A 53 -19.56 -6.00 -4.45
CA MET A 53 -19.87 -7.40 -4.75
C MET A 53 -20.45 -8.10 -3.53
N SER A 54 -21.13 -9.24 -3.76
CA SER A 54 -21.50 -10.12 -2.65
C SER A 54 -20.25 -10.68 -1.96
N GLU A 55 -20.38 -11.01 -0.67
CA GLU A 55 -19.28 -11.54 0.14
C GLU A 55 -18.63 -12.77 -0.51
N ASP A 56 -19.44 -13.71 -1.01
CA ASP A 56 -18.96 -14.90 -1.71
C ASP A 56 -18.13 -14.56 -2.96
N ALA A 57 -18.58 -13.59 -3.74
CA ALA A 57 -17.89 -13.15 -4.95
C ALA A 57 -16.59 -12.40 -4.63
N ALA A 58 -16.62 -11.54 -3.60
CA ALA A 58 -15.46 -10.83 -3.09
C ALA A 58 -14.38 -11.81 -2.60
N ARG A 59 -14.75 -12.79 -1.77
CA ARG A 59 -13.82 -13.83 -1.29
C ARG A 59 -13.25 -14.68 -2.44
N ASN A 60 -14.08 -15.00 -3.44
CA ASN A 60 -13.61 -15.73 -4.62
C ASN A 60 -12.59 -14.93 -5.43
N ASN A 61 -12.83 -13.63 -5.63
CA ASN A 61 -11.89 -12.75 -6.32
C ASN A 61 -10.59 -12.55 -5.53
N LEU A 62 -10.67 -12.41 -4.19
CA LEU A 62 -9.48 -12.39 -3.35
C LEU A 62 -8.64 -13.65 -3.55
N ARG A 63 -9.27 -14.84 -3.54
CA ARG A 63 -8.56 -16.11 -3.78
C ARG A 63 -7.85 -16.11 -5.14
N LYS A 64 -8.49 -15.62 -6.20
CA LYS A 64 -7.89 -15.52 -7.54
C LYS A 64 -6.71 -14.55 -7.58
N GLU A 65 -6.83 -13.37 -6.95
CA GLU A 65 -5.72 -12.41 -6.86
C GLU A 65 -4.54 -12.96 -6.07
N LEU A 66 -4.79 -13.61 -4.93
CA LEU A 66 -3.74 -14.26 -4.15
C LEU A 66 -3.04 -15.37 -4.93
N PHE A 67 -3.79 -16.14 -5.74
CA PHE A 67 -3.20 -17.13 -6.64
C PHE A 67 -2.30 -16.44 -7.67
N ARG A 68 -2.76 -15.38 -8.34
CA ARG A 68 -1.94 -14.61 -9.30
C ARG A 68 -0.66 -14.07 -8.67
N LEU A 69 -0.73 -13.52 -7.46
CA LEU A 69 0.44 -13.03 -6.73
C LEU A 69 1.44 -14.14 -6.41
N ARG A 70 0.97 -15.35 -6.09
CA ARG A 70 1.84 -16.52 -5.86
C ARG A 70 2.59 -16.98 -7.11
N GLU A 71 2.06 -16.71 -8.30
CA GLU A 71 2.72 -17.00 -9.58
C GLU A 71 3.77 -15.93 -9.96
N THR A 72 3.95 -14.89 -9.14
CA THR A 72 4.98 -13.87 -9.35
C THR A 72 6.19 -14.12 -8.45
N PRO A 73 7.33 -13.45 -8.70
CA PRO A 73 8.46 -13.42 -7.77
C PRO A 73 8.13 -12.89 -6.36
N LEU A 74 6.95 -12.30 -6.16
CA LEU A 74 6.49 -11.74 -4.88
C LEU A 74 5.91 -12.77 -3.91
N ARG A 75 5.86 -14.06 -4.30
CA ARG A 75 5.22 -15.12 -3.50
C ARG A 75 5.72 -15.18 -2.05
N ASP A 76 7.01 -14.92 -1.84
CA ASP A 76 7.66 -14.99 -0.52
C ASP A 76 7.45 -13.71 0.30
N ALA A 77 7.02 -12.62 -0.34
CA ALA A 77 6.72 -11.36 0.33
C ALA A 77 5.33 -11.34 0.97
N LEU A 78 4.45 -12.28 0.63
CA LEU A 78 3.09 -12.35 1.14
C LEU A 78 2.89 -13.60 1.99
N GLN A 79 2.74 -13.42 3.30
CA GLN A 79 2.41 -14.48 4.23
C GLN A 79 0.89 -14.69 4.23
N VAL A 80 0.47 -15.85 3.72
CA VAL A 80 -0.94 -16.20 3.57
C VAL A 80 -1.29 -17.32 4.53
N SER A 81 -2.14 -17.04 5.52
CA SER A 81 -2.74 -18.06 6.38
C SER A 81 -4.20 -18.34 5.99
N ALA A 82 -4.82 -19.31 6.69
CA ALA A 82 -6.24 -19.62 6.52
C ALA A 82 -7.16 -18.43 6.82
N THR A 83 -6.76 -17.52 7.73
CA THR A 83 -7.62 -16.45 8.26
C THR A 83 -7.09 -15.04 8.00
N LYS A 84 -5.77 -14.87 7.87
CA LYS A 84 -5.10 -13.57 7.76
C LYS A 84 -4.10 -13.50 6.62
N LEU A 85 -3.82 -12.27 6.21
CA LEU A 85 -2.82 -11.89 5.22
C LEU A 85 -1.89 -10.86 5.85
N GLU A 86 -0.60 -10.97 5.54
CA GLU A 86 0.44 -10.10 6.07
C GLU A 86 1.56 -9.99 5.03
N LEU A 87 2.14 -8.80 4.89
CA LEU A 87 3.38 -8.64 4.14
C LEU A 87 4.57 -8.99 5.01
N SER A 88 5.61 -9.56 4.40
CA SER A 88 6.87 -9.80 5.08
C SER A 88 7.40 -8.49 5.69
N PRO A 89 7.93 -8.51 6.92
CA PRO A 89 8.50 -7.31 7.54
C PRO A 89 9.76 -6.80 6.82
N GLU A 90 10.34 -7.60 5.93
CA GLU A 90 11.48 -7.21 5.09
C GLU A 90 11.07 -6.32 3.90
N VAL A 91 9.76 -6.18 3.64
CA VAL A 91 9.27 -5.31 2.57
C VAL A 91 9.48 -3.86 2.96
N SER A 92 10.29 -3.17 2.16
CA SER A 92 10.55 -1.75 2.29
C SER A 92 9.39 -0.95 1.70
N VAL A 93 8.87 0.04 2.43
CA VAL A 93 7.73 0.87 1.98
C VAL A 93 8.04 2.34 2.20
N ASP A 94 8.07 3.13 1.13
CA ASP A 94 8.39 4.55 1.18
C ASP A 94 7.42 5.37 2.05
N ALA A 95 6.12 5.11 1.97
CA ALA A 95 5.10 5.80 2.75
C ALA A 95 5.22 5.52 4.25
N VAL A 96 5.59 4.28 4.62
CA VAL A 96 5.84 3.92 6.03
C VAL A 96 7.07 4.65 6.56
N ARG A 97 8.17 4.65 5.78
CA ARG A 97 9.39 5.41 6.13
C ARG A 97 9.11 6.90 6.27
N PHE A 98 8.34 7.47 5.34
CA PHE A 98 7.96 8.87 5.35
C PHE A 98 7.19 9.24 6.63
N VAL A 99 6.18 8.46 7.00
CA VAL A 99 5.39 8.71 8.22
C VAL A 99 6.27 8.60 9.47
N HIS A 100 7.14 7.58 9.53
CA HIS A 100 8.06 7.41 10.66
C HIS A 100 9.04 8.60 10.79
N ALA A 101 9.68 8.98 9.70
CA ALA A 101 10.61 10.11 9.66
C ALA A 101 9.89 11.44 9.97
N SER A 102 8.65 11.62 9.50
CA SER A 102 7.84 12.77 9.85
C SER A 102 7.52 12.86 11.35
N ALA A 103 7.28 11.73 12.01
CA ALA A 103 6.97 11.71 13.44
C ALA A 103 8.14 12.22 14.31
N ILE A 104 9.38 11.99 13.87
CA ILE A 104 10.60 12.49 14.51
C ILE A 104 11.10 13.82 13.93
N ARG A 105 10.31 14.45 13.06
CA ARG A 105 10.61 15.74 12.40
C ARG A 105 11.91 15.73 11.57
N ASP A 106 12.21 14.59 10.94
CA ASP A 106 13.30 14.51 9.97
C ASP A 106 12.84 15.10 8.63
N GLU A 107 13.38 16.27 8.29
CA GLU A 107 13.05 17.00 7.07
C GLU A 107 13.58 16.33 5.80
N SER A 108 14.56 15.43 5.90
CA SER A 108 15.07 14.68 4.75
C SER A 108 13.98 13.81 4.11
N ALA A 109 12.96 13.43 4.87
CA ALA A 109 11.79 12.70 4.42
C ALA A 109 11.00 13.42 3.31
N LEU A 110 11.09 14.75 3.22
CA LEU A 110 10.44 15.51 2.14
C LEU A 110 10.91 15.07 0.75
N SER A 111 12.12 14.53 0.63
CA SER A 111 12.65 13.97 -0.63
C SER A 111 11.97 12.66 -1.05
N MET A 112 11.36 11.92 -0.11
CA MET A 112 10.60 10.70 -0.41
C MET A 112 9.20 11.01 -0.96
N TYR A 113 8.69 12.22 -0.73
CA TYR A 113 7.37 12.64 -1.19
C TYR A 113 7.45 13.10 -2.65
N SER A 114 7.23 12.18 -3.58
CA SER A 114 7.19 12.42 -5.03
C SER A 114 5.78 12.71 -5.56
N GLY A 115 4.73 12.47 -4.78
CA GLY A 115 3.34 12.69 -5.17
C GLY A 115 2.35 12.19 -4.13
N ALA A 116 1.06 12.22 -4.47
CA ALA A 116 0.01 11.73 -3.57
C ALA A 116 0.13 10.21 -3.36
N LEU A 117 -0.34 9.69 -2.21
CA LEU A 117 -0.32 8.24 -1.97
C LEU A 117 -1.13 7.51 -3.06
N LEU A 118 -0.51 6.52 -3.71
CA LEU A 118 -1.07 5.74 -4.82
C LEU A 118 -1.64 6.65 -5.92
N GLU A 119 -0.87 7.66 -6.34
CA GLU A 119 -1.31 8.60 -7.35
C GLU A 119 -1.67 7.90 -8.66
N GLY A 120 -2.82 8.26 -9.22
CA GLY A 120 -3.33 7.63 -10.45
C GLY A 120 -3.76 6.18 -10.28
N LEU A 121 -3.86 5.61 -9.07
CA LEU A 121 -4.50 4.30 -8.86
C LEU A 121 -6.01 4.45 -8.69
N GLU A 122 -6.76 3.85 -9.61
CA GLU A 122 -8.23 3.83 -9.60
C GLU A 122 -8.71 2.38 -9.75
N LEU A 123 -9.73 2.01 -8.98
CA LEU A 123 -10.23 0.65 -8.92
C LEU A 123 -11.76 0.64 -9.10
N THR A 124 -12.24 -0.06 -10.12
CA THR A 124 -13.68 -0.28 -10.28
C THR A 124 -14.22 -1.16 -9.14
N GLY A 125 -15.42 -0.84 -8.65
CA GLY A 125 -16.16 -1.68 -7.69
C GLY A 125 -15.54 -1.73 -6.29
N ALA A 126 -14.86 -0.66 -5.87
CA ALA A 126 -13.91 -0.66 -4.74
C ALA A 126 -14.15 0.50 -3.76
N THR A 127 -15.40 0.90 -3.55
CA THR A 127 -15.75 2.07 -2.73
C THR A 127 -15.12 2.05 -1.33
N GLY A 128 -15.00 0.88 -0.71
CA GLY A 128 -14.30 0.71 0.57
C GLY A 128 -12.80 0.98 0.50
N PHE A 129 -12.14 0.61 -0.59
CA PHE A 129 -10.74 0.95 -0.84
C PHE A 129 -10.54 2.44 -1.12
N GLU A 130 -11.44 3.05 -1.90
CA GLU A 130 -11.38 4.48 -2.20
C GLU A 130 -11.51 5.33 -0.93
N ALA A 131 -12.48 5.00 -0.06
CA ALA A 131 -12.65 5.67 1.23
C ALA A 131 -11.42 5.48 2.15
N TRP A 132 -10.85 4.27 2.18
CA TRP A 132 -9.62 4.01 2.92
C TRP A 132 -8.43 4.82 2.38
N LEU A 133 -8.26 4.87 1.05
CA LEU A 133 -7.17 5.58 0.39
C LEU A 133 -7.24 7.07 0.68
N GLU A 134 -8.43 7.65 0.66
CA GLU A 134 -8.64 9.06 1.00
C GLU A 134 -8.22 9.35 2.45
N GLY A 135 -8.62 8.49 3.40
CA GLY A 135 -8.17 8.60 4.78
C GLY A 135 -6.65 8.57 4.94
N LYS A 136 -5.96 7.66 4.22
CA LYS A 136 -4.49 7.57 4.26
C LYS A 136 -3.81 8.76 3.58
N ARG A 137 -4.35 9.26 2.48
CA ARG A 137 -3.86 10.48 1.80
C ARG A 137 -3.92 11.69 2.73
N SER A 138 -5.01 11.82 3.49
CA SER A 138 -5.15 12.88 4.48
C SER A 138 -4.04 12.83 5.54
N VAL A 139 -3.82 11.67 6.15
CA VAL A 139 -2.75 11.47 7.16
C VAL A 139 -1.36 11.83 6.61
N ILE A 140 -1.01 11.34 5.43
CA ILE A 140 0.29 11.60 4.80
C ILE A 140 0.45 13.08 4.44
N THR A 141 -0.62 13.72 3.97
CA THR A 141 -0.62 15.15 3.64
C THR A 141 -0.42 16.01 4.88
N GLU A 142 -1.08 15.68 5.98
CA GLU A 142 -0.90 16.37 7.27
C GLU A 142 0.54 16.22 7.79
N ALA A 143 1.11 15.01 7.70
CA ALA A 143 2.51 14.75 8.04
C ALA A 143 3.48 15.62 7.21
N ARG A 144 3.26 15.70 5.89
CA ARG A 144 4.04 16.58 5.00
C ARG A 144 3.94 18.05 5.38
N GLN A 145 2.73 18.54 5.68
CA GLN A 145 2.52 19.94 6.08
C GLN A 145 3.28 20.28 7.37
N LYS A 146 3.26 19.38 8.37
CA LYS A 146 4.00 19.55 9.62
C LYS A 146 5.51 19.65 9.38
N LEU A 147 6.06 18.81 8.49
CA LEU A 147 7.49 18.87 8.13
C LEU A 147 7.85 20.18 7.42
N LEU A 148 7.03 20.62 6.46
CA LEU A 148 7.25 21.90 5.76
C LEU A 148 7.21 23.10 6.72
N ALA A 149 6.26 23.11 7.65
CA ALA A 149 6.18 24.16 8.67
C ALA A 149 7.40 24.16 9.60
N ALA A 150 7.89 22.97 10.00
CA ALA A 150 9.09 22.85 10.83
C ALA A 150 10.35 23.36 10.11
N ARG A 151 10.50 23.05 8.81
CA ARG A 151 11.59 23.55 7.98
C ARG A 151 11.56 25.07 7.85
N ALA A 152 10.37 25.64 7.60
CA ALA A 152 10.20 27.08 7.46
C ALA A 152 10.54 27.84 8.76
N ALA A 153 10.25 27.27 9.93
CA ALA A 153 10.55 27.88 11.23
C ALA A 153 12.05 27.88 11.59
N ARG A 154 12.90 27.21 10.82
CA ARG A 154 14.37 27.17 11.01
C ARG A 154 15.13 28.10 10.07
N LEU A 155 14.44 28.71 9.10
CA LEU A 155 14.97 29.73 8.19
C LEU A 155 14.76 31.13 8.78
#